data_AF-A0A7Z8VGY5-F1
#
_entry.id   AF-A0A7Z8VGY5-F1
#
_cell.length_a   1.000
_cell.length_b   1.000
_cell.length_c   1.000
_cell.angle_alpha   90.00
_cell.angle_beta   90.00
_cell.angle_gamma   90.00
#
_symmetry.space_group_name_H-M   'P 1'
#
loop_
_entity.id
_entity.type
_entity.pdbx_description
1 polymer ?
#
loop_
_entity_poly.entity_id
_entity_poly.type
_entity_poly.pdbx_seq_one_letter_code
_entity_poly.pdbx_strand_id
1 'polypeptide(L)'
;INAGDFREDLYYRISEMVIDIPPLREREGDAIVIAKALLTRYSERENKLIKGFTTEARQAIEVYHWPGNIRQLENKIKRAVVMADDVYVGLQDLAMQQDMREEESSLPLNLKQVQST
;
A
#
# COMPACT_ATOMS: atom_id res chain seq x y z
N ILE A 1 -23.72 -19.14 3.62
CA ILE A 1 -22.29 -19.52 3.71
C ILE A 1 -22.24 -21.04 3.58
N ASN A 2 -21.53 -21.60 2.59
CA ASN A 2 -21.62 -23.03 2.25
C ASN A 2 -20.30 -23.82 2.37
N ALA A 3 -19.32 -23.27 3.08
CA ALA A 3 -18.20 -24.03 3.64
C ALA A 3 -18.36 -23.94 5.16
N GLY A 4 -18.42 -25.05 5.88
CA GLY A 4 -18.72 -25.13 7.32
C GLY A 4 -17.72 -24.43 8.26
N ASP A 5 -16.90 -23.51 7.73
CA ASP A 5 -15.85 -22.78 8.42
C ASP A 5 -16.40 -21.65 9.31
N PHE A 6 -17.66 -21.25 9.11
CA PHE A 6 -18.28 -20.19 9.90
C PHE A 6 -19.70 -20.54 10.33
N ARG A 7 -19.99 -20.28 11.60
CA ARG A 7 -21.31 -20.51 12.20
C ARG A 7 -22.35 -19.54 11.62
N GLU A 8 -23.43 -20.10 11.10
CA GLU A 8 -24.48 -19.32 10.43
C GLU A 8 -25.21 -18.38 11.39
N ASP A 9 -25.50 -18.84 12.61
CA ASP A 9 -26.17 -18.02 13.64
C ASP A 9 -25.32 -16.82 14.09
N LEU A 10 -24.00 -16.99 14.12
CA LEU A 10 -23.07 -15.90 14.40
C LEU A 10 -23.02 -14.90 13.24
N TYR A 11 -23.01 -15.38 11.99
CA TYR A 11 -23.00 -14.52 10.81
C TYR A 11 -24.18 -13.56 10.81
N TYR A 12 -25.39 -14.06 11.08
CA TYR A 12 -26.58 -13.20 11.13
C TYR A 12 -26.55 -12.21 12.30
N ARG A 13 -25.88 -12.53 13.43
CA ARG A 13 -25.75 -11.59 14.57
C ARG A 13 -24.73 -10.49 14.31
N ILE A 14 -23.61 -10.80 13.63
CA ILE A 14 -22.56 -9.80 13.37
C ILE A 14 -22.82 -8.98 12.10
N SER A 15 -23.63 -9.49 11.18
CA SER A 15 -23.90 -8.85 9.88
C SER A 15 -25.14 -7.96 9.90
N GLU A 16 -25.64 -7.54 11.07
CA GLU A 16 -26.79 -6.64 11.19
C GLU A 16 -26.56 -5.31 10.45
N MET A 17 -25.30 -4.86 10.39
CA MET A 17 -24.86 -3.76 9.53
C MET A 17 -23.49 -4.08 8.93
N VAL A 18 -23.40 -4.04 7.60
CA VAL A 18 -22.15 -4.25 6.86
C VAL A 18 -21.59 -2.90 6.44
N ILE A 19 -20.35 -2.62 6.82
CA ILE A 19 -19.60 -1.46 6.32
C ILE A 19 -18.57 -1.99 5.33
N ASP A 20 -18.74 -1.62 4.07
CA ASP A 20 -17.76 -1.94 3.03
C ASP A 20 -16.60 -0.93 3.12
N ILE A 21 -15.38 -1.44 3.18
CA ILE A 21 -14.17 -0.62 3.26
C ILE A 21 -13.43 -0.79 1.94
N PRO A 22 -13.50 0.20 1.03
CA PRO A 22 -12.85 0.08 -0.26
C PRO A 22 -11.33 0.05 -0.07
N PRO A 23 -10.61 -0.73 -0.91
CA PRO A 23 -9.15 -0.71 -0.93
C PRO A 23 -8.63 0.68 -1.29
N LEU A 24 -7.37 0.94 -0.93
CA LEU A 24 -6.77 2.27 -1.08
C LEU A 24 -6.76 2.79 -2.53
N ARG A 25 -6.60 1.89 -3.52
CA ARG A 25 -6.62 2.22 -4.95
C ARG A 25 -7.97 2.75 -5.46
N GLU A 26 -9.07 2.46 -4.77
CA GLU A 26 -10.41 2.94 -5.11
C GLU A 26 -10.73 4.29 -4.46
N ARG A 27 -9.77 4.85 -3.71
CA ARG A 27 -9.91 6.08 -2.92
C ARG A 27 -8.91 7.12 -3.44
N GLU A 28 -9.22 7.69 -4.61
CA GLU A 28 -8.35 8.66 -5.27
C GLU A 28 -7.95 9.81 -4.32
N GLY A 29 -6.64 10.08 -4.23
CA GLY A 29 -6.08 11.12 -3.36
C GLY A 29 -5.88 10.74 -1.89
N ASP A 30 -6.50 9.67 -1.38
CA ASP A 30 -6.32 9.26 0.02
C ASP A 30 -4.88 8.80 0.29
N ALA A 31 -4.25 8.14 -0.69
CA ALA A 31 -2.88 7.63 -0.55
C ALA A 31 -1.89 8.73 -0.16
N ILE A 32 -1.95 9.90 -0.80
CA ILE A 32 -1.03 11.01 -0.50
C ILE A 32 -1.38 11.71 0.82
N VAL A 33 -2.66 11.81 1.18
CA VAL A 33 -3.08 12.40 2.46
C VAL A 33 -2.60 11.54 3.63
N ILE A 34 -2.82 10.23 3.53
CA ILE A 34 -2.36 9.25 4.52
C ILE A 34 -0.83 9.24 4.57
N ALA A 35 -0.16 9.24 3.42
CA ALA A 35 1.30 9.26 3.36
C ALA A 35 1.90 10.47 4.09
N LYS A 36 1.31 11.67 3.93
CA LYS A 36 1.74 12.88 4.63
C LYS A 36 1.56 12.76 6.15
N ALA A 37 0.41 12.27 6.61
CA ALA A 37 0.17 12.07 8.03
C ALA A 37 1.17 11.08 8.65
N LEU A 38 1.45 9.98 7.94
CA LEU A 38 2.45 9.00 8.36
C LEU A 38 3.87 9.59 8.34
N LEU A 39 4.21 10.39 7.32
CA LEU A 39 5.50 11.04 7.21
C LEU A 39 5.76 11.95 8.42
N THR A 40 4.80 12.80 8.77
CA THR A 40 4.90 13.67 9.95
C THR A 40 5.11 12.84 11.21
N ARG A 41 4.25 11.83 11.44
CA ARG A 41 4.32 10.96 12.62
C ARG A 41 5.68 10.25 12.75
N TYR A 42 6.21 9.72 11.67
CA TYR A 42 7.48 9.00 11.69
C TYR A 42 8.68 9.93 11.74
N SER A 43 8.63 11.09 11.09
CA SER A 43 9.71 12.08 11.14
C SER A 43 9.90 12.61 12.57
N GLU A 44 8.80 12.90 13.27
CA GLU A 44 8.82 13.29 14.69
C GLU A 44 9.42 12.17 15.56
N ARG A 45 9.00 10.92 15.35
CA ARG A 45 9.48 9.78 16.13
C ARG A 45 10.97 9.51 15.95
N GLU A 46 11.48 9.66 14.73
CA GLU A 46 12.88 9.43 14.38
C GLU A 46 13.74 10.72 14.53
N ASN A 47 13.17 11.82 15.05
CA ASN A 47 13.82 13.13 15.19
C ASN A 47 14.46 13.65 13.88
N LYS A 48 13.80 13.41 12.74
CA LYS A 48 14.25 13.91 11.43
C LYS A 48 13.42 15.10 10.97
N LEU A 49 14.08 16.08 10.35
CA LEU A 49 13.46 17.27 9.77
C LEU A 49 13.11 17.06 8.29
N ILE A 50 12.13 16.21 8.03
CA ILE A 50 11.63 15.97 6.67
C ILE A 50 10.41 16.88 6.43
N LYS A 51 10.47 17.68 5.36
CA LYS A 51 9.42 18.65 4.99
C LYS A 51 8.32 18.05 4.11
N GLY A 52 8.59 16.95 3.43
CA GLY A 52 7.62 16.35 2.52
C GLY A 52 8.23 15.35 1.56
N PHE A 53 7.53 15.18 0.45
CA PHE A 53 7.93 14.32 -0.68
C PHE A 53 8.41 15.19 -1.84
N THR A 54 9.31 14.67 -2.66
CA THR A 54 9.55 15.25 -3.99
C THR A 54 8.32 15.07 -4.89
N THR A 55 8.27 15.79 -6.01
CA THR A 55 7.16 15.72 -6.97
C THR A 55 7.01 14.29 -7.52
N GLU A 56 8.12 13.64 -7.84
CA GLU A 56 8.16 12.29 -8.39
C GLU A 56 7.70 11.25 -7.36
N ALA A 57 8.15 11.39 -6.11
CA ALA A 57 7.72 10.53 -5.02
C ALA A 57 6.21 10.65 -4.75
N ARG A 58 5.67 11.89 -4.78
CA ARG A 58 4.24 12.13 -4.64
C ARG A 58 3.43 11.47 -5.75
N GLN A 59 3.84 11.65 -7.00
CA GLN A 59 3.17 11.05 -8.15
C GLN A 59 3.20 9.52 -8.08
N ALA A 60 4.33 8.94 -7.66
CA ALA A 60 4.44 7.49 -7.47
C ALA A 60 3.50 6.99 -6.36
N ILE A 61 3.35 7.73 -5.25
CA ILE A 61 2.40 7.38 -4.19
C ILE A 61 0.95 7.39 -4.69
N GLU A 62 0.59 8.35 -5.55
CA GLU A 62 -0.78 8.50 -6.08
C GLU A 62 -1.11 7.42 -7.13
N VAL A 63 -0.15 7.01 -7.96
CA VAL A 63 -0.38 6.09 -9.08
C VAL A 63 -0.23 4.60 -8.70
N TYR A 64 0.54 4.30 -7.64
CA TYR A 64 0.79 2.92 -7.25
C TYR A 64 -0.47 2.24 -6.69
N HIS A 65 -0.68 0.96 -7.01
CA HIS A 65 -1.94 0.24 -6.70
C HIS A 65 -2.10 -0.16 -5.24
N TRP A 66 -1.01 -0.14 -4.46
CA TRP A 66 -1.01 -0.51 -3.04
C TRP A 66 -1.72 -1.86 -2.77
N PRO A 67 -1.24 -2.98 -3.33
CA PRO A 67 -1.84 -4.31 -3.09
C PRO A 67 -1.92 -4.68 -1.60
N GLY A 68 -1.00 -4.17 -0.76
CA GLY A 68 -1.04 -4.31 0.69
C GLY A 68 -1.78 -3.18 1.43
N ASN A 69 -2.52 -2.34 0.71
CA ASN A 69 -3.27 -1.18 1.22
C ASN A 69 -2.42 -0.27 2.12
N ILE A 70 -3.05 0.35 3.13
CA ILE A 70 -2.42 1.28 4.08
C ILE A 70 -1.23 0.63 4.80
N ARG A 71 -1.25 -0.69 5.06
CA ARG A 71 -0.14 -1.38 5.72
C ARG A 71 1.14 -1.36 4.88
N GLN A 72 1.03 -1.55 3.56
CA GLN A 72 2.18 -1.46 2.66
C GLN A 72 2.68 -0.01 2.57
N LEU A 73 1.76 0.94 2.41
CA LEU A 73 2.08 2.38 2.41
C LEU A 73 2.85 2.77 3.69
N GLU A 74 2.34 2.40 4.86
CA GLU A 74 2.96 2.70 6.15
C GLU A 74 4.39 2.14 6.26
N ASN A 75 4.59 0.88 5.88
CA ASN A 75 5.92 0.28 5.91
C ASN A 75 6.90 1.00 4.98
N LYS A 76 6.44 1.42 3.78
CA LYS A 76 7.25 2.16 2.82
C LYS A 76 7.61 3.55 3.33
N ILE A 77 6.66 4.31 3.86
CA ILE A 77 6.91 5.63 4.45
C ILE A 77 7.86 5.53 5.65
N LYS A 78 7.63 4.56 6.55
CA LYS A 78 8.50 4.36 7.71
C LYS A 78 9.94 4.07 7.29
N ARG A 79 10.15 3.18 6.31
CA ARG A 79 11.48 2.89 5.77
C ARG A 79 12.10 4.13 5.13
N ALA A 80 11.32 4.86 4.33
CA ALA A 80 11.78 6.06 3.65
C ALA A 80 12.25 7.13 4.64
N VAL A 81 11.53 7.35 5.75
CA VAL A 81 11.98 8.27 6.81
C VAL A 81 13.33 7.83 7.38
N VAL A 82 13.51 6.54 7.68
CA VAL A 82 14.79 6.04 8.21
C VAL A 82 15.94 6.21 7.20
N MET A 83 15.67 6.03 5.91
CA MET A 83 16.67 6.07 4.83
C MET A 83 16.94 7.48 4.30
N ALA A 84 16.02 8.43 4.47
CA ALA A 84 16.15 9.77 3.91
C ALA A 84 17.34 10.52 4.53
N ASP A 85 18.28 10.92 3.69
CA ASP A 85 19.41 11.78 4.04
C ASP A 85 19.13 13.26 3.77
N ASP A 86 18.06 13.55 3.02
CA ASP A 86 17.63 14.91 2.63
C ASP A 86 16.36 15.33 3.38
N VAL A 87 16.02 16.61 3.26
CA VAL A 87 14.83 17.28 3.79
C VAL A 87 13.55 16.82 3.06
N TYR A 88 13.67 16.17 1.90
CA TYR A 88 12.55 15.62 1.13
C TYR A 88 12.75 14.13 0.86
N VAL A 89 11.68 13.35 1.01
CA VAL A 89 11.64 11.93 0.62
C VAL A 89 11.50 11.83 -0.90
N GLY A 90 12.50 11.22 -1.54
CA GLY A 90 12.54 10.94 -2.96
C GLY A 90 12.00 9.55 -3.33
N LEU A 91 11.97 9.28 -4.63
CA LEU A 91 11.50 7.99 -5.17
C LEU A 91 12.36 6.81 -4.71
N GLN A 92 13.67 7.03 -4.59
CA GLN A 92 14.65 6.04 -4.15
C GLN A 92 14.40 5.57 -2.72
N ASP A 93 13.95 6.46 -1.83
CA ASP A 93 13.72 6.17 -0.42
C ASP A 93 12.49 5.29 -0.23
N LEU A 94 11.50 5.44 -1.11
CA LEU A 94 10.29 4.63 -1.13
C LEU A 94 10.54 3.20 -1.66
N ALA A 95 11.65 2.94 -2.34
CA ALA A 95 11.97 1.65 -2.94
C ALA A 95 10.82 1.03 -3.76
N MET A 96 10.06 1.86 -4.49
CA MET A 96 8.91 1.41 -5.30
C MET A 96 9.32 0.71 -6.61
N GLN A 97 10.56 0.92 -7.07
CA GLN A 97 11.07 0.30 -8.30
C GLN A 97 11.18 -1.23 -8.21
N GLN A 98 11.31 -1.79 -7.00
CA GLN A 98 11.37 -3.24 -6.79
C GLN A 98 9.96 -3.87 -6.88
N ASP A 99 8.98 -3.21 -6.29
CA ASP A 99 7.59 -3.67 -6.27
C ASP A 99 6.95 -3.70 -7.66
N MET A 100 7.26 -2.72 -8.53
CA MET A 100 6.77 -2.71 -9.92
C MET A 100 7.32 -3.89 -10.76
N ARG A 101 8.58 -4.30 -10.52
CA ARG A 101 9.14 -5.50 -11.18
C ARG A 101 8.49 -6.79 -10.66
N GLU A 102 8.16 -6.83 -9.38
CA GLU A 102 7.48 -7.97 -8.77
C GLU A 102 6.02 -8.08 -9.26
N GLU A 103 5.29 -6.97 -9.38
CA GLU A 103 3.95 -6.94 -9.97
C GLU A 103 3.94 -7.45 -11.42
N GLU A 104 4.86 -6.97 -12.27
CA GLU A 104 5.02 -7.47 -13.64
C GLU A 104 5.35 -8.96 -13.70
N SER A 105 6.16 -9.47 -12.76
CA SER A 105 6.51 -10.90 -12.68
C SER A 105 5.38 -11.77 -12.11
N SER A 106 4.46 -11.18 -11.33
CA SER A 106 3.34 -11.87 -10.68
C SER A 106 2.08 -11.95 -11.55
N LEU A 107 2.07 -11.26 -12.70
CA LEU A 107 1.10 -11.51 -13.77
C LEU A 107 1.16 -13.00 -14.12
N PRO A 108 0.03 -13.73 -14.08
CA PRO A 108 0.07 -15.18 -14.16
C PRO A 108 0.68 -15.59 -15.50
N LEU A 109 1.87 -16.20 -15.43
CA LEU A 109 2.40 -17.08 -16.47
C LEU A 109 1.25 -18.01 -16.86
N ASN A 110 0.69 -17.77 -18.04
CA ASN A 110 -0.53 -18.44 -18.48
C ASN A 110 -0.19 -19.92 -18.69
N LEU A 111 -0.52 -20.78 -17.71
CA LEU A 111 -0.24 -22.22 -17.69
C LEU A 111 -0.89 -23.02 -18.85
N LYS A 112 -1.55 -22.35 -19.80
CA LYS A 112 -2.15 -22.96 -21.00
C LYS A 112 -1.19 -23.15 -22.18
N GLN A 113 0.09 -22.76 -22.09
CA GLN A 113 1.04 -22.92 -23.20
C GLN A 113 2.01 -24.11 -23.07
N VAL A 114 1.92 -24.93 -22.00
CA VAL A 114 2.86 -26.04 -21.75
C VAL A 114 2.31 -27.42 -22.19
N GLN A 115 1.13 -27.50 -22.80
CA GLN A 115 0.58 -28.76 -23.35
C GLN A 115 0.30 -28.66 -24.85
N SER A 116 1.31 -28.27 -25.63
CA SER A 116 1.26 -28.36 -27.10
C SER A 116 2.62 -28.67 -27.70
N THR A 117 3.30 -29.71 -27.19
CA THR A 117 4.35 -30.43 -27.93
C THR A 117 4.31 -31.90 -27.53
#